data_AF-A0A6J7DMA3-F1
#
_entry.id   AF-A0A6J7DMA3-F1
#
_cell.length_a   1.000
_cell.length_b   1.000
_cell.length_c   1.000
_cell.angle_alpha   90.00
_cell.angle_beta   90.00
_cell.angle_gamma   90.00
#
_symmetry.space_group_name_H-M   'P 1'
#
loop_
_entity.id
_entity.type
_entity.pdbx_description
1 polymer ?
#
loop_
_entity_poly.entity_id
_entity_poly.type
_entity_poly.pdbx_seq_one_letter_code
_entity_poly.pdbx_strand_id
1 'polypeptide(L)'
;MILVLLQKEQGLITNFNPTADKLKIATGYACPDTAPCDAKYFGFYNQVYSAASQLKRYTEPASSFYNSKPVGVRSPILLHPNARCGTKLVKIKNLATHALYIYTPYTPNDAALANLTGIGDSCSSYGNSNFWEYYSYWFDAHANLSSEIDDQGDAITSDWGTLIDDSSCTETANTCSADFDNAVATWNIIAGLKYVTGPIATKYKSAGGVSGQLGTISRPTETINGGSNGDGSRQKFLNGFIYRDPTDATFIVLNDVFLYYSETGGPSGSLGWPTSDASCTDGNCGQDFAGGYVMSSQNNTFLVLDGAIGEYLQANGGINSPWGLPLSAAETRTFGSFGTGRIQQFENGTVYEKDDTAYLVADALAAALADVGGVEVVGWPLAEPVRTGGTLSQLYSAGRVVKVGSEQGVLIPTDSLKALRLAGGMSGYLGVPTSNAMEYKGKDGYLGSKQAFEGGTIVRGPADAFAMPDALWDAYLTKNGAKGKYGWPVGNAKSTSRYWTQSFQRGSIRVSR
;
A
#
# COMPACT_ATOMS: atom_id res chain seq x y z
N MET A 1 25.55 26.68 -12.13
CA MET A 1 25.82 28.11 -11.82
C MET A 1 24.77 28.73 -10.91
N ILE A 2 23.47 28.75 -11.26
CA ILE A 2 22.44 29.44 -10.45
C ILE A 2 22.35 28.94 -9.00
N LEU A 3 22.43 27.62 -8.76
CA LEU A 3 22.45 27.09 -7.39
C LEU A 3 23.63 27.65 -6.58
N VAL A 4 24.83 27.67 -7.18
CA VAL A 4 26.04 28.18 -6.51
C VAL A 4 25.93 29.68 -6.26
N LEU A 5 25.31 30.43 -7.18
CA LEU A 5 25.02 31.86 -6.99
C LEU A 5 24.11 32.10 -5.78
N LEU A 6 23.00 31.37 -5.68
CA LEU A 6 22.07 31.48 -4.55
C LEU A 6 22.76 31.25 -3.20
N GLN A 7 23.71 30.32 -3.14
CA GLN A 7 24.49 30.07 -1.93
C GLN A 7 25.57 31.11 -1.68
N LYS A 8 26.36 31.43 -2.69
CA LYS A 8 27.46 32.38 -2.57
C LYS A 8 26.94 33.76 -2.15
N GLU A 9 25.79 34.18 -2.68
CA GLU A 9 25.26 35.53 -2.48
C GLU A 9 24.43 35.65 -1.19
N GLN A 10 23.62 34.63 -0.85
CA GLN A 10 22.67 34.73 0.27
C GLN A 10 22.62 33.48 1.17
N GLY A 11 23.38 32.43 0.86
CA GLY A 11 23.39 31.16 1.60
C GLY A 11 22.09 30.35 1.44
N LEU A 12 21.39 30.51 0.32
CA LEU A 12 20.00 30.04 0.17
C LEU A 12 19.85 28.54 -0.11
N ILE A 13 20.93 27.80 -0.40
CA ILE A 13 20.84 26.35 -0.62
C ILE A 13 20.89 25.58 0.70
N THR A 14 21.68 26.04 1.66
CA THR A 14 21.84 25.36 2.96
C THR A 14 21.06 26.03 4.10
N ASN A 15 20.44 27.19 3.87
CA ASN A 15 19.63 27.87 4.87
C ASN A 15 18.15 27.48 4.78
N PHE A 16 17.69 26.60 5.68
CA PHE A 16 16.31 26.12 5.72
C PHE A 16 15.29 27.15 6.25
N ASN A 17 15.73 28.30 6.76
CA ASN A 17 14.85 29.36 7.23
C ASN A 17 15.34 30.75 6.76
N PRO A 18 15.30 31.01 5.44
CA PRO A 18 15.78 32.27 4.88
C PRO A 18 14.85 33.42 5.23
N THR A 19 15.42 34.58 5.56
CA THR A 19 14.64 35.80 5.77
C THR A 19 14.08 36.32 4.46
N ALA A 20 12.99 37.09 4.52
CA ALA A 20 12.41 37.75 3.36
C ALA A 20 13.43 38.63 2.62
N ASP A 21 14.34 39.28 3.34
CA ASP A 21 15.41 40.10 2.75
C ASP A 21 16.42 39.27 1.95
N LYS A 22 16.82 38.09 2.44
CA LYS A 22 17.68 37.18 1.66
C LYS A 22 17.00 36.74 0.36
N LEU A 23 15.71 36.45 0.40
CA LEU A 23 14.93 36.08 -0.79
C LEU A 23 14.73 37.27 -1.75
N LYS A 24 14.61 38.49 -1.21
CA LYS A 24 14.42 39.73 -1.97
C LYS A 24 15.61 40.01 -2.90
N ILE A 25 16.83 39.69 -2.49
CA ILE A 25 18.08 39.88 -3.24
C ILE A 25 18.84 38.56 -3.46
N ALA A 26 18.10 37.47 -3.70
CA ALA A 26 18.57 36.09 -3.69
C ALA A 26 19.87 35.78 -4.47
N THR A 27 20.14 36.50 -5.56
CA THR A 27 21.32 36.30 -6.42
C THR A 27 22.25 37.51 -6.47
N GLY A 28 21.96 38.56 -5.70
CA GLY A 28 22.67 39.84 -5.79
C GLY A 28 22.51 40.55 -7.15
N TYR A 29 21.54 40.16 -7.98
CA TYR A 29 21.38 40.76 -9.29
C TYR A 29 20.96 42.22 -9.16
N ALA A 30 21.69 43.10 -9.85
CA ALA A 30 21.56 44.56 -9.77
C ALA A 30 21.78 45.13 -8.35
N CYS A 31 22.64 44.48 -7.56
CA CYS A 31 23.14 44.96 -6.26
C CYS A 31 24.64 45.29 -6.37
N PRO A 32 25.02 46.48 -6.84
CA PRO A 32 26.44 46.87 -6.90
C PRO A 32 26.99 47.15 -5.49
N ASP A 33 28.29 46.90 -5.28
CA ASP A 33 28.93 47.12 -3.97
C ASP A 33 28.94 48.60 -3.51
N THR A 34 28.75 49.53 -4.44
CA THR A 34 28.87 50.98 -4.19
C THR A 34 27.55 51.75 -4.26
N ALA A 35 26.41 51.06 -4.43
CA ALA A 35 25.09 51.71 -4.48
C ALA A 35 23.97 50.77 -3.98
N PRO A 36 22.79 51.29 -3.62
CA PRO A 36 21.65 50.45 -3.28
C PRO A 36 21.27 49.51 -4.44
N CYS A 37 20.75 48.33 -4.09
CA CYS A 37 20.16 47.42 -5.07
C CYS A 37 18.99 48.07 -5.82
N ASP A 38 18.87 47.79 -7.12
CA ASP A 38 17.75 48.26 -7.94
C ASP A 38 16.45 47.52 -7.57
N ALA A 39 15.49 48.29 -7.05
CA ALA A 39 14.20 47.78 -6.57
C ALA A 39 13.37 47.08 -7.65
N LYS A 40 13.62 47.36 -8.93
CA LYS A 40 12.97 46.68 -10.07
C LYS A 40 13.17 45.16 -10.03
N TYR A 41 14.30 44.70 -9.51
CA TYR A 41 14.67 43.28 -9.52
C TYR A 41 14.44 42.58 -8.18
N PHE A 42 13.75 43.22 -7.23
CA PHE A 42 13.43 42.59 -5.96
C PHE A 42 12.48 41.41 -6.11
N GLY A 43 12.67 40.42 -5.22
CA GLY A 43 11.88 39.20 -5.14
C GLY A 43 12.58 38.00 -5.77
N PHE A 44 12.38 36.82 -5.16
CA PHE A 44 13.10 35.59 -5.53
C PHE A 44 13.00 35.26 -7.02
N TYR A 45 11.78 35.30 -7.57
CA TYR A 45 11.55 35.06 -9.01
C TYR A 45 12.35 36.02 -9.89
N ASN A 46 12.26 37.33 -9.63
CA ASN A 46 12.93 38.35 -10.44
C ASN A 46 14.46 38.22 -10.37
N GLN A 47 15.00 37.93 -9.18
CA GLN A 47 16.42 37.68 -8.97
C GLN A 47 16.91 36.48 -9.78
N VAL A 48 16.28 35.31 -9.61
CA VAL A 48 16.68 34.07 -10.31
C VAL A 48 16.54 34.22 -11.83
N TYR A 49 15.40 34.76 -12.29
CA TYR A 49 15.15 34.98 -13.71
C TYR A 49 16.18 35.94 -14.33
N SER A 50 16.44 37.08 -13.67
CA SER A 50 17.35 38.10 -14.21
C SER A 50 18.81 37.64 -14.20
N ALA A 51 19.25 36.95 -13.14
CA ALA A 51 20.57 36.33 -13.10
C ALA A 51 20.75 35.29 -14.20
N ALA A 52 19.76 34.41 -14.42
CA ALA A 52 19.79 33.41 -15.48
C ALA A 52 19.80 34.06 -16.88
N SER A 53 18.96 35.07 -17.10
CA SER A 53 18.92 35.85 -18.34
C SER A 53 20.26 36.53 -18.62
N GLN A 54 20.90 37.09 -17.59
CA GLN A 54 22.20 37.75 -17.72
C GLN A 54 23.33 36.75 -18.02
N LEU A 55 23.35 35.58 -17.38
CA LEU A 55 24.29 34.50 -17.71
C LEU A 55 24.12 34.05 -19.16
N LYS A 56 22.88 33.91 -19.63
CA LYS A 56 22.60 33.58 -21.04
C LYS A 56 23.11 34.68 -21.97
N ARG A 57 22.85 35.95 -21.65
CA ARG A 57 23.34 37.11 -22.39
C ARG A 57 24.86 37.17 -22.47
N TYR A 58 25.60 36.72 -21.46
CA TYR A 58 27.07 36.62 -21.55
C TYR A 58 27.49 35.66 -22.68
N THR A 59 26.75 34.58 -22.87
CA THR A 59 27.06 33.55 -23.86
C THR A 59 26.43 33.76 -25.23
N GLU A 60 25.67 34.84 -25.43
CA GLU A 60 24.97 35.13 -26.68
C GLU A 60 25.90 35.79 -27.69
N PRO A 61 26.11 35.24 -28.90
CA PRO A 61 27.02 35.81 -29.91
C PRO A 61 26.79 37.29 -30.24
N ALA A 62 25.54 37.76 -30.20
CA ALA A 62 25.20 39.16 -30.47
C ALA A 62 25.50 40.11 -29.28
N SER A 63 25.87 39.58 -28.13
CA SER A 63 26.15 40.35 -26.91
C SER A 63 27.54 41.00 -26.97
N SER A 64 27.64 42.21 -26.45
CA SER A 64 28.93 42.90 -26.27
C SER A 64 29.90 42.13 -25.35
N PHE A 65 29.41 41.19 -24.55
CA PHE A 65 30.22 40.37 -23.64
C PHE A 65 30.84 39.13 -24.30
N TYR A 66 30.30 38.66 -25.42
CA TYR A 66 30.64 37.35 -26.00
C TYR A 66 32.14 37.18 -26.30
N ASN A 67 32.78 38.24 -26.79
CA ASN A 67 34.20 38.22 -27.14
C ASN A 67 35.12 38.67 -25.99
N SER A 68 34.59 38.96 -24.81
CA SER A 68 35.38 39.52 -23.69
C SER A 68 36.30 38.49 -23.01
N LYS A 69 35.95 37.20 -23.07
CA LYS A 69 36.71 36.06 -22.50
C LYS A 69 36.60 34.84 -23.43
N PRO A 70 37.18 34.85 -24.64
CA PRO A 70 36.87 33.86 -25.67
C PRO A 70 37.17 32.41 -25.26
N VAL A 71 36.28 31.47 -25.62
CA VAL A 71 36.47 30.04 -25.38
C VAL A 71 37.68 29.52 -26.16
N GLY A 72 38.46 28.64 -25.54
CA GLY A 72 39.70 28.08 -26.07
C GLY A 72 40.94 28.94 -25.81
N VAL A 73 40.78 30.21 -25.44
CA VAL A 73 41.88 31.18 -25.30
C VAL A 73 42.36 31.27 -23.84
N ARG A 74 43.67 31.44 -23.66
CA ARG A 74 44.27 31.87 -22.38
C ARG A 74 44.11 33.37 -22.23
N SER A 75 43.11 33.79 -21.46
CA SER A 75 42.81 35.21 -21.22
C SER A 75 43.59 35.71 -19.99
N PRO A 76 44.19 36.91 -20.02
CA PRO A 76 44.74 37.54 -18.82
C PRO A 76 43.60 37.99 -17.92
N ILE A 77 43.50 37.41 -16.72
CA ILE A 77 42.51 37.75 -15.71
C ILE A 77 43.21 38.46 -14.55
N LEU A 78 42.64 39.56 -14.07
CA LEU A 78 43.15 40.28 -12.90
C LEU A 78 43.07 39.39 -11.65
N LEU A 79 44.06 39.53 -10.77
CA LEU A 79 44.03 38.88 -9.46
C LEU A 79 43.13 39.61 -8.45
N HIS A 80 42.96 40.91 -8.61
CA HIS A 80 42.24 41.79 -7.68
C HIS A 80 41.74 43.06 -8.41
N PRO A 81 40.70 43.76 -7.91
CA PRO A 81 40.32 45.09 -8.41
C PRO A 81 41.47 46.10 -8.45
N ASN A 82 42.42 45.96 -7.51
CA ASN A 82 43.67 46.70 -7.53
C ASN A 82 44.59 46.13 -8.62
N ALA A 83 44.68 46.83 -9.76
CA ALA A 83 45.50 46.40 -10.89
C ALA A 83 47.00 46.19 -10.56
N ARG A 84 47.51 46.78 -9.47
CA ARG A 84 48.89 46.55 -9.00
C ARG A 84 49.15 45.11 -8.56
N CYS A 85 48.10 44.36 -8.24
CA CYS A 85 48.19 42.94 -7.90
C CYS A 85 48.50 42.05 -9.12
N GLY A 86 48.38 42.57 -10.35
CA GLY A 86 48.75 41.84 -11.56
C GLY A 86 47.66 40.95 -12.13
N THR A 87 48.07 40.08 -13.07
CA THR A 87 47.17 39.19 -13.83
C THR A 87 47.73 37.78 -13.91
N LYS A 88 46.84 36.80 -14.12
CA LYS A 88 47.16 35.38 -14.36
C LYS A 88 46.46 34.92 -15.64
N LEU A 89 47.17 34.16 -16.47
CA LEU A 89 46.61 33.60 -17.70
C LEU A 89 45.71 32.40 -17.38
N VAL A 90 44.40 32.54 -17.64
CA VAL A 90 43.41 31.48 -17.42
C VAL A 90 42.90 30.97 -18.76
N LYS A 91 42.95 29.65 -18.98
CA LYS A 91 42.35 29.03 -20.16
C LYS A 91 40.84 28.94 -19.99
N ILE A 92 40.08 29.66 -20.82
CA ILE A 92 38.62 29.59 -20.83
C ILE A 92 38.21 28.33 -21.59
N LYS A 93 37.76 27.28 -20.90
CA LYS A 93 37.50 25.97 -21.52
C LYS A 93 36.15 25.89 -22.24
N ASN A 94 35.13 26.57 -21.75
CA ASN A 94 33.77 26.50 -22.27
C ASN A 94 32.98 27.79 -21.97
N LEU A 95 31.74 27.86 -22.47
CA LEU A 95 30.86 29.02 -22.28
C LEU A 95 30.48 29.27 -20.80
N ALA A 96 30.48 28.24 -19.95
CA ALA A 96 30.23 28.41 -18.51
C ALA A 96 31.40 29.13 -17.82
N THR A 97 32.64 28.73 -18.13
CA THR A 97 33.85 29.42 -17.66
C THR A 97 33.90 30.86 -18.18
N HIS A 98 33.51 31.08 -19.44
CA HIS A 98 33.37 32.42 -20.01
C HIS A 98 32.42 33.30 -19.20
N ALA A 99 31.18 32.83 -18.97
CA ALA A 99 30.17 33.55 -18.22
C ALA A 99 30.60 33.80 -16.76
N LEU A 100 31.24 32.81 -16.12
CA LEU A 100 31.78 32.93 -14.75
C LEU A 100 32.81 34.07 -14.65
N TYR A 101 33.78 34.14 -15.56
CA TYR A 101 34.81 35.19 -15.54
C TYR A 101 34.32 36.57 -16.01
N ILE A 102 33.09 36.68 -16.51
CA ILE A 102 32.43 37.98 -16.72
C ILE A 102 31.70 38.41 -15.45
N TYR A 103 30.99 37.47 -14.81
CA TYR A 103 30.25 37.71 -13.59
C TYR A 103 31.16 38.03 -12.40
N THR A 104 32.23 37.25 -12.21
CA THR A 104 33.25 37.41 -11.17
C THR A 104 34.62 37.61 -11.83
N PRO A 105 35.00 38.85 -12.19
CA PRO A 105 36.11 39.12 -13.12
C PRO A 105 37.52 39.04 -12.51
N TYR A 106 37.69 38.28 -11.42
CA TYR A 106 38.98 38.11 -10.73
C TYR A 106 39.29 36.64 -10.50
N THR A 107 40.52 36.21 -10.79
CA THR A 107 40.99 34.85 -10.52
C THR A 107 41.78 34.84 -9.21
N PRO A 108 41.65 33.81 -8.35
CA PRO A 108 42.39 33.76 -7.09
C PRO A 108 43.91 33.73 -7.33
N ASN A 109 44.65 34.43 -6.49
CA ASN A 109 46.11 34.35 -6.44
C ASN A 109 46.55 33.11 -5.62
N ASP A 110 47.85 32.86 -5.57
CA ASP A 110 48.36 31.65 -4.92
C ASP A 110 48.14 31.66 -3.39
N ALA A 111 48.11 32.85 -2.76
CA ALA A 111 47.75 32.99 -1.35
C ALA A 111 46.29 32.58 -1.06
N ALA A 112 45.33 33.01 -1.90
CA ALA A 112 43.94 32.59 -1.78
C ALA A 112 43.76 31.09 -2.05
N LEU A 113 44.49 30.51 -3.01
CA LEU A 113 44.42 29.08 -3.31
C LEU A 113 45.04 28.20 -2.20
N ALA A 114 46.06 28.69 -1.51
CA ALA A 114 46.66 27.99 -0.38
C ALA A 114 45.77 27.99 0.87
N ASN A 115 44.75 28.85 0.93
CA ASN A 115 43.86 29.00 2.08
C ASN A 115 42.40 29.19 1.64
N LEU A 116 41.84 28.15 1.00
CA LEU A 116 40.50 28.21 0.38
C LEU A 116 39.38 28.60 1.35
N THR A 117 39.49 28.20 2.63
CA THR A 117 38.49 28.48 3.68
C THR A 117 38.89 29.62 4.62
N GLY A 118 40.02 30.29 4.37
CA GLY A 118 40.57 31.32 5.25
C GLY A 118 40.93 32.62 4.54
N ILE A 119 41.74 33.43 5.20
CA ILE A 119 42.15 34.75 4.71
C ILE A 119 43.54 34.62 4.06
N GLY A 120 43.62 35.00 2.79
CA GLY A 120 44.85 35.23 2.03
C GLY A 120 45.43 36.64 2.24
N ASP A 121 46.22 37.11 1.28
CA ASP A 121 46.88 38.41 1.33
C ASP A 121 46.02 39.57 0.76
N SER A 122 46.60 40.78 0.70
CA SER A 122 45.95 41.99 0.18
C SER A 122 45.63 41.97 -1.33
N CYS A 123 46.07 40.95 -2.05
CA CYS A 123 45.81 40.74 -3.47
C CYS A 123 44.90 39.53 -3.73
N SER A 124 44.32 38.96 -2.68
CA SER A 124 43.45 37.79 -2.75
C SER A 124 42.02 38.16 -3.14
N SER A 125 41.46 37.44 -4.12
CA SER A 125 40.04 37.55 -4.53
C SER A 125 39.37 36.19 -4.49
N TYR A 126 38.19 36.10 -3.85
CA TYR A 126 37.56 34.82 -3.51
C TYR A 126 36.37 34.44 -4.38
N GLY A 127 35.88 35.33 -5.26
CA GLY A 127 34.64 35.09 -5.99
C GLY A 127 34.62 33.79 -6.79
N ASN A 128 35.69 33.53 -7.54
CA ASN A 128 35.82 32.30 -8.34
C ASN A 128 36.33 31.09 -7.54
N SER A 129 37.14 31.28 -6.49
CA SER A 129 37.55 30.16 -5.61
C SER A 129 36.35 29.62 -4.82
N ASN A 130 35.53 30.51 -4.24
CA ASN A 130 34.32 30.11 -3.51
C ASN A 130 33.31 29.46 -4.45
N PHE A 131 33.16 29.97 -5.68
CA PHE A 131 32.32 29.32 -6.69
C PHE A 131 32.82 27.89 -6.98
N TRP A 132 34.12 27.74 -7.20
CA TRP A 132 34.73 26.44 -7.49
C TRP A 132 34.58 25.46 -6.33
N GLU A 133 34.78 25.91 -5.09
CA GLU A 133 34.63 25.10 -3.89
C GLU A 133 33.20 24.57 -3.76
N TYR A 134 32.19 25.45 -3.80
CA TYR A 134 30.78 25.03 -3.76
C TYR A 134 30.42 24.12 -4.93
N TYR A 135 30.85 24.46 -6.15
CA TYR A 135 30.55 23.65 -7.33
C TYR A 135 31.16 22.25 -7.23
N SER A 136 32.42 22.16 -6.82
CA SER A 136 33.13 20.87 -6.72
C SER A 136 32.50 20.02 -5.63
N TYR A 137 32.23 20.58 -4.45
CA TYR A 137 31.56 19.83 -3.39
C TYR A 137 30.15 19.38 -3.80
N TRP A 138 29.37 20.19 -4.49
CA TRP A 138 27.97 19.85 -4.78
C TRP A 138 27.74 18.93 -5.95
N PHE A 139 28.69 18.86 -6.87
CA PHE A 139 28.55 18.07 -8.09
C PHE A 139 29.59 16.95 -8.16
N ASP A 140 30.15 16.55 -7.01
CA ASP A 140 31.08 15.42 -6.87
C ASP A 140 30.58 14.44 -5.79
N ALA A 141 29.28 14.09 -5.86
CA ALA A 141 28.64 13.24 -4.87
C ALA A 141 29.32 11.87 -4.71
N HIS A 142 29.98 11.36 -5.75
CA HIS A 142 30.74 10.11 -5.68
C HIS A 142 31.95 10.24 -4.75
N ALA A 143 32.82 11.23 -4.97
CA ALA A 143 34.00 11.44 -4.13
C ALA A 143 33.62 11.78 -2.68
N ASN A 144 32.58 12.60 -2.48
CA ASN A 144 32.12 12.92 -1.13
C ASN A 144 31.55 11.69 -0.41
N LEU A 145 30.79 10.84 -1.11
CA LEU A 145 30.29 9.61 -0.52
C LEU A 145 31.47 8.72 -0.09
N SER A 146 32.46 8.48 -0.96
CA SER A 146 33.63 7.68 -0.61
C SER A 146 34.39 8.25 0.59
N SER A 147 34.65 9.56 0.58
CA SER A 147 35.35 10.23 1.69
C SER A 147 34.58 10.11 3.01
N GLU A 148 33.27 10.34 3.01
CA GLU A 148 32.47 10.29 4.24
C GLU A 148 32.27 8.86 4.75
N ILE A 149 32.28 7.86 3.87
CA ILE A 149 32.33 6.44 4.25
C ILE A 149 33.66 6.14 4.95
N ASP A 150 34.79 6.58 4.38
CA ASP A 150 36.11 6.39 4.98
C ASP A 150 36.20 7.05 6.36
N ASP A 151 35.59 8.24 6.52
CA ASP A 151 35.55 8.99 7.79
C ASP A 151 34.73 8.27 8.89
N GLN A 152 33.83 7.33 8.55
CA GLN A 152 33.14 6.51 9.56
C GLN A 152 34.09 5.55 10.27
N GLY A 153 35.20 5.17 9.61
CA GLY A 153 36.18 4.22 10.10
C GLY A 153 35.72 2.76 10.08
N ASP A 154 36.70 1.87 10.18
CA ASP A 154 36.52 0.42 10.00
C ASP A 154 35.48 -0.20 10.95
N ALA A 155 35.30 0.34 12.15
CA ALA A 155 34.35 -0.19 13.13
C ALA A 155 32.88 -0.15 12.65
N ILE A 156 32.57 0.76 11.71
CA ILE A 156 31.24 0.88 11.11
C ILE A 156 31.19 0.17 9.76
N THR A 157 32.26 0.28 8.96
CA THR A 157 32.26 -0.11 7.54
C THR A 157 32.79 -1.50 7.26
N SER A 158 33.51 -2.15 8.20
CA SER A 158 34.11 -3.48 7.98
C SER A 158 33.11 -4.54 7.55
N ASP A 159 31.88 -4.43 8.04
CA ASP A 159 30.83 -5.43 7.85
C ASP A 159 29.95 -5.13 6.63
N TRP A 160 30.15 -3.99 5.95
CA TRP A 160 29.35 -3.60 4.78
C TRP A 160 29.59 -4.53 3.59
N GLY A 161 30.79 -5.12 3.50
CA GLY A 161 31.19 -5.99 2.40
C GLY A 161 31.59 -5.24 1.14
N THR A 162 31.50 -5.91 -0.01
CA THR A 162 31.94 -5.38 -1.30
C THR A 162 30.92 -4.43 -1.90
N LEU A 163 31.40 -3.43 -2.65
CA LEU A 163 30.55 -2.54 -3.45
C LEU A 163 29.95 -3.33 -4.62
N ILE A 164 28.62 -3.28 -4.74
CA ILE A 164 27.82 -3.97 -5.76
C ILE A 164 27.42 -3.01 -6.88
N ASP A 165 26.89 -1.83 -6.54
CA ASP A 165 26.40 -0.84 -7.50
C ASP A 165 26.51 0.58 -6.95
N ASP A 166 27.16 1.48 -7.68
CA ASP A 166 27.20 2.92 -7.45
C ASP A 166 26.84 3.71 -8.71
N SER A 167 26.11 3.10 -9.65
CA SER A 167 25.82 3.67 -10.97
C SER A 167 25.04 5.01 -10.91
N SER A 168 24.38 5.30 -9.79
CA SER A 168 23.72 6.60 -9.55
C SER A 168 24.72 7.77 -9.33
N CYS A 169 25.98 7.46 -9.05
CA CYS A 169 27.01 8.41 -8.63
C CYS A 169 27.82 8.92 -9.82
N THR A 170 27.22 9.80 -10.63
CA THR A 170 27.93 10.41 -11.78
C THR A 170 28.80 11.60 -11.34
N GLU A 171 29.81 11.96 -12.16
CA GLU A 171 30.73 13.11 -11.95
C GLU A 171 30.05 14.49 -11.86
N THR A 172 28.73 14.56 -12.03
CA THR A 172 27.96 15.80 -11.87
C THR A 172 26.71 15.60 -11.02
N ALA A 173 26.62 14.47 -10.31
CA ALA A 173 25.51 14.20 -9.44
C ALA A 173 25.65 14.99 -8.13
N ASN A 174 24.53 15.49 -7.62
CA ASN A 174 24.42 16.10 -6.29
C ASN A 174 23.76 15.15 -5.27
N THR A 175 23.48 13.92 -5.71
CA THR A 175 22.96 12.79 -4.94
C THR A 175 23.65 11.53 -5.42
N CYS A 176 23.96 10.60 -4.54
CA CYS A 176 24.62 9.35 -4.87
C CYS A 176 24.09 8.25 -3.94
N SER A 177 23.94 7.04 -4.46
CA SER A 177 23.56 5.83 -3.72
C SER A 177 24.50 4.72 -4.14
N ALA A 178 25.08 4.05 -3.14
CA ALA A 178 25.96 2.91 -3.31
C ALA A 178 25.42 1.72 -2.52
N ASP A 179 25.25 0.60 -3.21
CA ASP A 179 24.83 -0.67 -2.65
C ASP A 179 26.05 -1.52 -2.36
N PHE A 180 26.15 -2.04 -1.14
CA PHE A 180 27.17 -2.99 -0.70
C PHE A 180 26.49 -4.33 -0.33
N ASP A 181 27.25 -5.39 -0.09
CA ASP A 181 26.71 -6.70 0.31
C ASP A 181 25.71 -6.60 1.49
N ASN A 182 26.10 -5.92 2.56
CA ASN A 182 25.32 -5.80 3.80
C ASN A 182 24.97 -4.35 4.15
N ALA A 183 25.14 -3.40 3.23
CA ALA A 183 24.83 -2.00 3.48
C ALA A 183 24.28 -1.29 2.24
N VAL A 184 23.58 -0.19 2.47
CA VAL A 184 23.28 0.82 1.44
C VAL A 184 23.65 2.17 2.01
N ALA A 185 24.46 2.92 1.27
CA ALA A 185 24.88 4.26 1.62
C ALA A 185 24.34 5.26 0.60
N THR A 186 23.80 6.37 1.08
CA THR A 186 23.32 7.47 0.25
C THR A 186 23.99 8.74 0.68
N TRP A 187 24.34 9.59 -0.28
CA TRP A 187 24.86 10.92 -0.04
C TRP A 187 24.04 11.95 -0.79
N ASN A 188 23.79 13.10 -0.17
CA ASN A 188 23.37 14.28 -0.90
C ASN A 188 23.89 15.55 -0.24
N ILE A 189 24.02 16.59 -1.05
CA ILE A 189 24.47 17.94 -0.67
C ILE A 189 23.87 18.51 0.63
N ILE A 190 22.62 18.18 0.96
CA ILE A 190 21.92 18.73 2.13
C ILE A 190 22.13 17.87 3.37
N ALA A 191 22.15 16.54 3.21
CA ALA A 191 22.07 15.61 4.32
C ALA A 191 23.38 14.86 4.62
N GLY A 192 24.38 14.99 3.74
CA GLY A 192 25.61 14.19 3.79
C GLY A 192 25.34 12.71 3.63
N LEU A 193 26.28 11.90 4.12
CA LEU A 193 26.19 10.45 4.21
C LEU A 193 25.05 10.03 5.15
N LYS A 194 24.24 9.10 4.67
CA LYS A 194 23.33 8.27 5.46
C LYS A 194 23.47 6.84 5.00
N TYR A 195 23.31 5.90 5.91
CA TYR A 195 23.42 4.50 5.58
C TYR A 195 22.47 3.62 6.39
N VAL A 196 22.28 2.41 5.90
CA VAL A 196 21.57 1.31 6.52
C VAL A 196 22.44 0.06 6.38
N THR A 197 22.45 -0.80 7.40
CA THR A 197 23.27 -2.02 7.41
C THR A 197 22.46 -3.27 7.78
N GLY A 198 23.07 -4.44 7.61
CA GLY A 198 22.57 -5.71 8.09
C GLY A 198 21.24 -6.15 7.45
N PRO A 199 20.38 -6.87 8.19
CA PRO A 199 19.10 -7.37 7.67
C PRO A 199 18.19 -6.27 7.12
N ILE A 200 18.22 -5.07 7.72
CA ILE A 200 17.44 -3.92 7.25
C ILE A 200 17.92 -3.47 5.87
N ALA A 201 19.23 -3.47 5.61
CA ALA A 201 19.79 -3.12 4.29
C ALA A 201 19.37 -4.16 3.23
N THR A 202 19.45 -5.44 3.57
CA THR A 202 19.00 -6.52 2.68
C THR A 202 17.53 -6.35 2.30
N LYS A 203 16.66 -6.06 3.29
CA LYS A 203 15.24 -5.78 3.05
C LYS A 203 15.04 -4.54 2.17
N TYR A 204 15.74 -3.45 2.47
CA TYR A 204 15.67 -2.21 1.71
C TYR A 204 16.05 -2.40 0.24
N LYS A 205 17.14 -3.11 -0.04
CA LYS A 205 17.54 -3.48 -1.42
C LYS A 205 16.48 -4.32 -2.12
N SER A 206 15.94 -5.34 -1.45
CA SER A 206 14.88 -6.18 -2.03
C SER A 206 13.59 -5.40 -2.35
N ALA A 207 13.37 -4.27 -1.66
CA ALA A 207 12.24 -3.36 -1.88
C ALA A 207 12.51 -2.27 -2.95
N GLY A 208 13.65 -2.34 -3.66
CA GLY A 208 14.03 -1.39 -4.71
C GLY A 208 14.93 -0.24 -4.26
N GLY A 209 15.43 -0.27 -3.02
CA GLY A 209 16.33 0.74 -2.49
C GLY A 209 15.76 2.15 -2.59
N VAL A 210 16.60 3.11 -3.00
CA VAL A 210 16.22 4.54 -3.11
C VAL A 210 15.12 4.82 -4.12
N SER A 211 15.02 3.98 -5.15
CA SER A 211 13.97 4.05 -6.19
C SER A 211 12.71 3.27 -5.81
N GLY A 212 12.76 2.52 -4.72
CA GLY A 212 11.67 1.71 -4.20
C GLY A 212 10.64 2.51 -3.41
N GLN A 213 9.62 1.80 -2.91
CA GLN A 213 8.49 2.40 -2.19
C GLN A 213 8.88 3.20 -0.94
N LEU A 214 9.98 2.85 -0.27
CA LEU A 214 10.45 3.50 0.95
C LEU A 214 11.12 4.86 0.70
N GLY A 215 11.69 5.08 -0.49
CA GLY A 215 12.50 6.26 -0.81
C GLY A 215 13.77 6.36 0.03
N THR A 216 14.32 7.57 0.15
CA THR A 216 15.64 7.81 0.76
C THR A 216 15.72 7.48 2.25
N ILE A 217 16.93 7.15 2.71
CA ILE A 217 17.24 6.96 4.13
C ILE A 217 17.05 8.28 4.87
N SER A 218 16.26 8.27 5.94
CA SER A 218 15.90 9.49 6.66
C SER A 218 16.62 9.62 7.99
N ARG A 219 16.55 8.59 8.85
CA ARG A 219 17.23 8.55 10.16
C ARG A 219 18.10 7.30 10.30
N PRO A 220 19.10 7.30 11.21
CA PRO A 220 19.83 6.09 11.58
C PRO A 220 18.90 4.99 12.12
N THR A 221 19.40 3.76 12.15
CA THR A 221 18.72 2.66 12.85
C THR A 221 18.65 2.97 14.35
N GLU A 222 17.50 2.67 14.97
CA GLU A 222 17.29 2.78 16.40
C GLU A 222 16.79 1.46 16.99
N THR A 223 17.22 1.15 18.21
CA THR A 223 16.68 0.03 19.00
C THR A 223 15.28 0.38 19.49
N ILE A 224 14.38 -0.61 19.46
CA ILE A 224 12.99 -0.47 19.91
C ILE A 224 12.73 -1.47 21.03
N ASN A 225 12.22 -0.97 22.15
CA ASN A 225 11.72 -1.80 23.24
C ASN A 225 10.32 -2.31 22.87
N GLY A 226 10.16 -3.61 22.70
CA GLY A 226 8.87 -4.24 22.37
C GLY A 226 8.11 -4.76 23.60
N GLY A 227 8.55 -4.43 24.81
CA GLY A 227 7.92 -4.88 26.04
C GLY A 227 7.90 -6.40 26.16
N SER A 228 6.73 -6.98 26.41
CA SER A 228 6.55 -8.44 26.46
C SER A 228 6.78 -9.13 25.11
N ASN A 229 6.79 -8.38 24.00
CA ASN A 229 6.98 -8.91 22.66
C ASN A 229 8.46 -8.95 22.25
N GLY A 230 9.39 -8.62 23.16
CA GLY A 230 10.84 -8.64 22.94
C GLY A 230 11.37 -7.41 22.20
N ASP A 231 12.67 -7.15 22.33
CA ASP A 231 13.32 -5.97 21.75
C ASP A 231 13.79 -6.22 20.32
N GLY A 232 13.75 -5.18 19.50
CA GLY A 232 14.20 -5.22 18.11
C GLY A 232 14.79 -3.88 17.68
N SER A 233 14.73 -3.57 16.39
CA SER A 233 15.21 -2.29 15.86
C SER A 233 14.36 -1.82 14.69
N ARG A 234 14.43 -0.55 14.36
CA ARG A 234 13.83 -0.02 13.12
C ARG A 234 14.70 1.06 12.51
N GLN A 235 14.50 1.31 11.22
CA GLN A 235 15.08 2.47 10.55
C GLN A 235 14.02 3.26 9.80
N LYS A 236 14.10 4.60 9.87
CA LYS A 236 13.21 5.51 9.16
C LYS A 236 13.71 5.78 7.74
N PHE A 237 12.80 5.64 6.79
CA PHE A 237 12.94 6.09 5.40
C PHE A 237 11.91 7.19 5.11
N LEU A 238 11.98 7.81 3.93
CA LEU A 238 11.07 8.89 3.53
C LEU A 238 9.59 8.47 3.68
N ASN A 239 9.23 7.31 3.15
CA ASN A 239 7.83 6.86 3.04
C ASN A 239 7.43 5.78 4.05
N GLY A 240 8.31 5.45 5.01
CA GLY A 240 7.99 4.40 5.98
C GLY A 240 9.14 4.05 6.89
N PHE A 241 9.10 2.82 7.40
CA PHE A 241 10.10 2.21 8.23
C PHE A 241 10.36 0.78 7.76
N ILE A 242 11.55 0.28 8.04
CA ILE A 242 11.79 -1.16 8.12
C ILE A 242 12.00 -1.49 9.59
N TYR A 243 11.21 -2.43 10.10
CA TYR A 243 11.37 -3.02 11.43
C TYR A 243 12.16 -4.33 11.31
N ARG A 244 13.00 -4.61 12.30
CA ARG A 244 13.62 -5.91 12.56
C ARG A 244 13.13 -6.39 13.91
N ASP A 245 12.46 -7.53 13.93
CA ASP A 245 11.90 -8.13 15.14
C ASP A 245 12.99 -8.87 15.96
N PRO A 246 12.65 -9.43 17.15
CA PRO A 246 13.61 -10.16 17.99
C PRO A 246 14.12 -11.47 17.37
N THR A 247 13.52 -11.95 16.29
CA THR A 247 13.90 -13.16 15.54
C THR A 247 14.73 -12.85 14.28
N ASP A 248 15.15 -11.59 14.12
CA ASP A 248 15.83 -11.04 12.94
C ASP A 248 14.99 -10.94 11.67
N ALA A 249 13.67 -11.19 11.73
CA ALA A 249 12.78 -10.99 10.60
C ALA A 249 12.57 -9.49 10.32
N THR A 250 12.49 -9.11 9.04
CA THR A 250 12.39 -7.71 8.63
C THR A 250 11.16 -7.41 7.78
N PHE A 251 10.45 -6.35 8.15
CA PHE A 251 9.16 -5.99 7.57
C PHE A 251 9.03 -4.48 7.34
N ILE A 252 8.43 -4.12 6.21
CA ILE A 252 8.17 -2.74 5.82
C ILE A 252 6.86 -2.26 6.45
N VAL A 253 6.89 -1.15 7.17
CA VAL A 253 5.70 -0.43 7.63
C VAL A 253 5.67 0.93 6.93
N LEU A 254 4.76 1.11 5.97
CA LEU A 254 4.59 2.38 5.26
C LEU A 254 3.95 3.45 6.15
N ASN A 255 4.15 4.72 5.81
CA ASN A 255 3.65 5.84 6.62
C ASN A 255 2.15 5.76 6.88
N ASP A 256 1.36 5.33 5.90
CA ASP A 256 -0.09 5.19 6.02
C ASP A 256 -0.47 4.22 7.14
N VAL A 257 0.18 3.06 7.25
CA VAL A 257 -0.05 2.09 8.34
C VAL A 257 0.62 2.52 9.65
N PHE A 258 1.79 3.16 9.54
CA PHE A 258 2.61 3.56 10.70
C PHE A 258 1.88 4.51 11.64
N LEU A 259 1.05 5.43 11.13
CA LEU A 259 0.32 6.39 11.95
C LEU A 259 -0.45 5.67 13.06
N TYR A 260 -1.33 4.74 12.68
CA TYR A 260 -2.10 3.93 13.62
C TYR A 260 -1.24 3.01 14.48
N TYR A 261 -0.26 2.34 13.85
CA TYR A 261 0.62 1.41 14.58
C TYR A 261 1.37 2.13 15.71
N SER A 262 1.81 3.37 15.47
CA SER A 262 2.48 4.18 16.48
C SER A 262 1.55 4.64 17.61
N GLU A 263 0.31 5.04 17.28
CA GLU A 263 -0.69 5.48 18.26
C GLU A 263 -1.19 4.35 19.17
N THR A 264 -1.12 3.10 18.70
CA THR A 264 -1.52 1.91 19.46
C THR A 264 -0.38 1.25 20.24
N GLY A 265 0.75 1.96 20.39
CA GLY A 265 1.90 1.50 21.20
C GLY A 265 2.97 0.73 20.42
N GLY A 266 2.85 0.64 19.09
CA GLY A 266 3.83 0.01 18.21
C GLY A 266 4.12 -1.45 18.60
N PRO A 267 5.38 -1.90 18.53
CA PRO A 267 5.76 -3.27 18.88
C PRO A 267 5.44 -3.68 20.33
N SER A 268 5.31 -2.71 21.25
CA SER A 268 4.94 -2.96 22.64
C SER A 268 3.44 -3.04 22.88
N GLY A 269 2.63 -2.63 21.90
CA GLY A 269 1.18 -2.65 21.95
C GLY A 269 0.58 -4.02 21.66
N SER A 270 -0.75 -4.08 21.63
CA SER A 270 -1.51 -5.32 21.41
C SER A 270 -1.32 -5.93 20.02
N LEU A 271 -0.96 -5.13 19.02
CA LEU A 271 -0.63 -5.62 17.68
C LEU A 271 0.70 -6.40 17.64
N GLY A 272 1.65 -6.07 18.52
CA GLY A 272 2.99 -6.67 18.49
C GLY A 272 3.79 -6.31 17.23
N TRP A 273 4.74 -7.16 16.86
CA TRP A 273 5.61 -6.94 15.68
C TRP A 273 4.85 -7.19 14.37
N PRO A 274 5.19 -6.46 13.28
CA PRO A 274 4.70 -6.78 11.93
C PRO A 274 5.17 -8.19 11.52
N THR A 275 4.34 -8.89 10.74
CA THR A 275 4.61 -10.24 10.24
C THR A 275 4.56 -10.33 8.70
N SER A 276 4.20 -9.24 8.04
CA SER A 276 4.28 -9.05 6.60
C SER A 276 4.70 -7.62 6.24
N ASP A 277 5.05 -7.38 4.98
CA ASP A 277 5.21 -6.01 4.47
C ASP A 277 3.86 -5.35 4.28
N ALA A 278 3.77 -4.05 4.57
CA ALA A 278 2.62 -3.25 4.18
C ALA A 278 2.42 -3.28 2.66
N SER A 279 1.18 -3.50 2.24
CA SER A 279 0.76 -3.45 0.83
C SER A 279 -0.29 -2.37 0.65
N CYS A 280 -0.12 -1.51 -0.36
CA CYS A 280 -1.08 -0.45 -0.66
C CYS A 280 -1.58 -0.53 -2.10
N THR A 281 -2.91 -0.45 -2.26
CA THR A 281 -3.60 -0.39 -3.56
C THR A 281 -4.55 0.80 -3.53
N ASP A 282 -4.45 1.69 -4.52
CA ASP A 282 -5.32 2.88 -4.66
C ASP A 282 -5.46 3.69 -3.36
N GLY A 283 -4.35 3.93 -2.66
CA GLY A 283 -4.31 4.73 -1.43
C GLY A 283 -4.93 4.07 -0.18
N ASN A 284 -5.36 2.81 -0.28
CA ASN A 284 -5.70 1.99 0.87
C ASN A 284 -4.51 1.07 1.17
N CYS A 285 -4.23 0.81 2.44
CA CYS A 285 -3.11 -0.05 2.84
C CYS A 285 -3.54 -1.15 3.80
N GLY A 286 -2.82 -2.26 3.80
CA GLY A 286 -3.03 -3.41 4.66
C GLY A 286 -1.72 -4.01 5.13
N GLN A 287 -1.68 -4.51 6.37
CA GLN A 287 -0.50 -5.17 6.92
C GLN A 287 -0.83 -6.15 8.05
N ASP A 288 -0.14 -7.30 8.05
CA ASP A 288 -0.21 -8.28 9.13
C ASP A 288 0.73 -7.94 10.27
N PHE A 289 0.23 -8.16 11.48
CA PHE A 289 0.94 -8.10 12.75
C PHE A 289 0.66 -9.37 13.55
N ALA A 290 1.51 -9.65 14.54
CA ALA A 290 1.36 -10.83 15.39
C ALA A 290 0.00 -10.88 16.12
N GLY A 291 -0.56 -9.71 16.46
CA GLY A 291 -1.83 -9.56 17.16
C GLY A 291 -3.04 -9.23 16.26
N GLY A 292 -2.89 -9.24 14.93
CA GLY A 292 -4.00 -8.99 14.01
C GLY A 292 -3.58 -8.35 12.69
N TYR A 293 -4.56 -7.97 11.88
CA TYR A 293 -4.36 -7.32 10.59
C TYR A 293 -4.89 -5.88 10.63
N VAL A 294 -4.11 -4.91 10.17
CA VAL A 294 -4.52 -3.51 10.10
C VAL A 294 -4.87 -3.16 8.66
N MET A 295 -6.03 -2.56 8.44
CA MET A 295 -6.34 -1.86 7.19
C MET A 295 -6.52 -0.37 7.42
N SER A 296 -6.01 0.42 6.48
CA SER A 296 -6.21 1.85 6.39
C SER A 296 -6.87 2.22 5.08
N SER A 297 -7.79 3.19 5.12
CA SER A 297 -8.35 3.81 3.92
C SER A 297 -7.73 5.17 3.64
N GLN A 298 -7.99 5.74 2.45
CA GLN A 298 -7.56 7.10 2.08
C GLN A 298 -8.01 8.20 3.06
N ASN A 299 -9.04 7.94 3.88
CA ASN A 299 -9.54 8.86 4.90
C ASN A 299 -8.91 8.65 6.28
N ASN A 300 -7.83 7.87 6.38
CA ASN A 300 -7.18 7.46 7.63
C ASN A 300 -8.13 6.72 8.60
N THR A 301 -9.13 6.00 8.08
CA THR A 301 -9.90 5.07 8.90
C THR A 301 -9.07 3.82 9.09
N PHE A 302 -8.69 3.54 10.33
CA PHE A 302 -7.90 2.35 10.69
C PHE A 302 -8.77 1.34 11.42
N LEU A 303 -8.76 0.11 10.93
CA LEU A 303 -9.49 -0.98 11.56
C LEU A 303 -8.55 -2.15 11.79
N VAL A 304 -8.46 -2.56 13.06
CA VAL A 304 -7.81 -3.80 13.47
C VAL A 304 -8.81 -4.92 13.28
N LEU A 305 -8.37 -5.93 12.56
CA LEU A 305 -9.10 -7.14 12.25
C LEU A 305 -8.36 -8.27 12.94
N ASP A 306 -9.08 -8.96 13.82
CA ASP A 306 -8.58 -10.04 14.65
C ASP A 306 -9.52 -11.25 14.52
N GLY A 307 -9.16 -12.33 15.22
CA GLY A 307 -9.90 -13.59 15.15
C GLY A 307 -10.03 -14.10 13.72
N ALA A 308 -11.17 -14.74 13.43
CA ALA A 308 -11.40 -15.38 12.15
C ALA A 308 -11.58 -14.37 11.00
N ILE A 309 -12.00 -13.14 11.30
CA ILE A 309 -12.11 -12.06 10.30
C ILE A 309 -10.71 -11.68 9.82
N GLY A 310 -9.80 -11.42 10.78
CA GLY A 310 -8.40 -11.16 10.49
C GLY A 310 -7.81 -12.31 9.67
N GLU A 311 -7.81 -13.53 10.22
CA GLU A 311 -7.24 -14.73 9.60
C GLU A 311 -7.72 -14.97 8.17
N TYR A 312 -9.03 -14.84 7.91
CA TYR A 312 -9.57 -14.99 6.56
C TYR A 312 -8.98 -13.97 5.60
N LEU A 313 -8.89 -12.70 6.02
CA LEU A 313 -8.37 -11.63 5.17
C LEU A 313 -6.89 -11.86 4.86
N GLN A 314 -6.09 -12.30 5.85
CA GLN A 314 -4.68 -12.67 5.61
C GLN A 314 -4.56 -13.76 4.55
N ALA A 315 -5.44 -14.77 4.59
CA ALA A 315 -5.44 -15.88 3.64
C ALA A 315 -6.00 -15.54 2.25
N ASN A 316 -6.82 -14.48 2.11
CA ASN A 316 -7.61 -14.19 0.91
C ASN A 316 -7.32 -12.81 0.30
N GLY A 317 -6.06 -12.38 0.30
CA GLY A 317 -5.62 -11.19 -0.42
C GLY A 317 -5.79 -9.87 0.34
N GLY A 318 -6.15 -9.94 1.63
CA GLY A 318 -6.19 -8.81 2.56
C GLY A 318 -7.06 -7.68 2.05
N ILE A 319 -6.42 -6.56 1.72
CA ILE A 319 -7.07 -5.37 1.19
C ILE A 319 -7.78 -5.58 -0.15
N ASN A 320 -7.38 -6.61 -0.91
CA ASN A 320 -7.97 -6.98 -2.18
C ASN A 320 -8.99 -8.13 -2.03
N SER A 321 -9.42 -8.46 -0.80
CA SER A 321 -10.36 -9.56 -0.60
C SER A 321 -11.73 -9.25 -1.23
N PRO A 322 -12.54 -10.29 -1.54
CA PRO A 322 -13.91 -10.09 -2.03
C PRO A 322 -14.83 -9.36 -1.07
N TRP A 323 -14.46 -9.22 0.21
CA TRP A 323 -15.27 -8.51 1.20
C TRP A 323 -15.19 -6.99 1.03
N GLY A 324 -14.13 -6.48 0.39
CA GLY A 324 -13.85 -5.05 0.28
C GLY A 324 -13.25 -4.48 1.57
N LEU A 325 -13.26 -3.15 1.70
CA LEU A 325 -12.72 -2.48 2.89
C LEU A 325 -13.68 -2.56 4.09
N PRO A 326 -13.14 -2.64 5.32
CA PRO A 326 -13.96 -2.59 6.52
C PRO A 326 -14.48 -1.17 6.75
N LEU A 327 -15.74 -1.05 7.15
CA LEU A 327 -16.44 0.23 7.34
C LEU A 327 -16.65 0.57 8.83
N SER A 328 -16.53 -0.42 9.72
CA SER A 328 -16.69 -0.26 11.16
C SER A 328 -15.78 -1.21 11.93
N ALA A 329 -15.58 -0.95 13.23
CA ALA A 329 -15.06 -1.98 14.13
C ALA A 329 -16.04 -3.16 14.22
N ALA A 330 -15.52 -4.35 14.57
CA ALA A 330 -16.35 -5.50 14.88
C ALA A 330 -17.15 -5.28 16.17
N GLU A 331 -18.41 -5.69 16.19
CA GLU A 331 -19.30 -5.60 17.34
C GLU A 331 -19.86 -6.96 17.74
N THR A 332 -20.05 -7.19 19.04
CA THR A 332 -20.64 -8.43 19.57
C THR A 332 -22.17 -8.40 19.41
N ARG A 333 -22.74 -9.48 18.87
CA ARG A 333 -24.19 -9.65 18.64
C ARG A 333 -24.67 -11.02 19.09
N THR A 334 -25.91 -11.07 19.59
CA THR A 334 -26.60 -12.31 19.99
C THR A 334 -27.87 -12.47 19.16
N PHE A 335 -28.02 -13.61 18.48
CA PHE A 335 -29.19 -13.91 17.65
C PHE A 335 -30.02 -15.03 18.27
N GLY A 336 -30.96 -14.65 19.16
CA GLY A 336 -31.93 -15.58 19.75
C GLY A 336 -31.29 -16.86 20.29
N SER A 337 -31.83 -18.02 19.90
CA SER A 337 -31.32 -19.34 20.28
C SER A 337 -30.02 -19.75 19.59
N PHE A 338 -29.55 -18.98 18.61
CA PHE A 338 -28.32 -19.28 17.88
C PHE A 338 -27.05 -18.79 18.59
N GLY A 339 -27.20 -18.10 19.73
CA GLY A 339 -26.08 -17.68 20.58
C GLY A 339 -25.40 -16.38 20.13
N THR A 340 -24.21 -16.14 20.67
CA THR A 340 -23.42 -14.91 20.52
C THR A 340 -22.25 -15.11 19.56
N GLY A 341 -21.90 -14.05 18.82
CA GLY A 341 -20.75 -13.96 17.94
C GLY A 341 -20.42 -12.49 17.67
N ARG A 342 -19.59 -12.22 16.65
CA ARG A 342 -19.22 -10.86 16.23
C ARG A 342 -19.71 -10.58 14.82
N ILE A 343 -20.00 -9.33 14.52
CA ILE A 343 -20.30 -8.87 13.16
C ILE A 343 -19.48 -7.63 12.83
N GLN A 344 -19.15 -7.44 11.56
CA GLN A 344 -18.43 -6.26 11.10
C GLN A 344 -18.89 -5.86 9.71
N GLN A 345 -19.03 -4.55 9.49
CA GLN A 345 -19.45 -4.00 8.20
C GLN A 345 -18.26 -3.87 7.25
N PHE A 346 -18.46 -4.27 6.01
CA PHE A 346 -17.52 -4.15 4.90
C PHE A 346 -18.24 -3.58 3.67
N GLU A 347 -17.48 -3.10 2.67
CA GLU A 347 -18.04 -2.49 1.45
C GLU A 347 -18.99 -3.41 0.67
N ASN A 348 -18.77 -4.72 0.68
CA ASN A 348 -19.59 -5.69 -0.07
C ASN A 348 -20.60 -6.46 0.79
N GLY A 349 -20.75 -6.10 2.07
CA GLY A 349 -21.73 -6.66 2.98
C GLY A 349 -21.28 -6.75 4.43
N THR A 350 -21.99 -7.55 5.23
CA THR A 350 -21.66 -7.76 6.65
C THR A 350 -20.96 -9.09 6.85
N VAL A 351 -19.78 -9.09 7.45
CA VAL A 351 -19.08 -10.32 7.86
C VAL A 351 -19.57 -10.74 9.24
N TYR A 352 -19.88 -12.03 9.39
CA TYR A 352 -20.31 -12.63 10.64
C TYR A 352 -19.25 -13.63 11.09
N GLU A 353 -18.77 -13.43 12.32
CA GLU A 353 -17.76 -14.28 12.96
C GLU A 353 -18.38 -15.05 14.14
N LYS A 354 -18.21 -16.38 14.12
CA LYS A 354 -18.60 -17.26 15.22
C LYS A 354 -17.80 -18.57 15.18
N ASP A 355 -17.47 -19.09 16.36
CA ASP A 355 -16.80 -20.39 16.54
C ASP A 355 -15.54 -20.51 15.64
N ASP A 356 -14.69 -19.48 15.68
CA ASP A 356 -13.45 -19.35 14.90
C ASP A 356 -13.63 -19.40 13.37
N THR A 357 -14.82 -19.06 12.87
CA THR A 357 -15.10 -18.93 11.44
C THR A 357 -15.73 -17.58 11.12
N ALA A 358 -15.42 -17.02 9.94
CA ALA A 358 -15.98 -15.77 9.46
C ALA A 358 -16.49 -15.92 8.03
N TYR A 359 -17.70 -15.42 7.77
CA TYR A 359 -18.32 -15.46 6.43
C TYR A 359 -19.01 -14.15 6.07
N LEU A 360 -18.85 -13.71 4.83
CA LEU A 360 -19.57 -12.56 4.30
C LEU A 360 -21.03 -12.89 4.03
N VAL A 361 -21.96 -12.11 4.55
CA VAL A 361 -23.32 -12.00 4.01
C VAL A 361 -23.33 -10.83 3.05
N ALA A 362 -23.25 -11.13 1.76
CA ALA A 362 -23.11 -10.12 0.72
C ALA A 362 -24.39 -9.28 0.57
N ASP A 363 -24.24 -7.99 0.26
CA ASP A 363 -25.38 -7.08 0.04
C ASP A 363 -26.34 -7.57 -1.04
N ALA A 364 -25.80 -8.25 -2.06
CA ALA A 364 -26.59 -8.87 -3.12
C ALA A 364 -27.57 -9.96 -2.64
N LEU A 365 -27.40 -10.47 -1.41
CA LEU A 365 -28.29 -11.44 -0.75
C LEU A 365 -29.20 -10.79 0.30
N ALA A 366 -29.00 -9.52 0.66
CA ALA A 366 -29.68 -8.88 1.79
C ALA A 366 -31.21 -8.89 1.69
N ALA A 367 -31.78 -8.57 0.51
CA ALA A 367 -33.22 -8.61 0.29
C ALA A 367 -33.79 -10.03 0.42
N ALA A 368 -33.13 -11.01 -0.20
CA ALA A 368 -33.52 -12.41 -0.11
C ALA A 368 -33.43 -12.95 1.33
N LEU A 369 -32.45 -12.48 2.11
CA LEU A 369 -32.33 -12.84 3.52
C LEU A 369 -33.42 -12.20 4.37
N ALA A 370 -33.78 -10.94 4.10
CA ALA A 370 -34.88 -10.25 4.78
C ALA A 370 -36.24 -10.93 4.53
N ASP A 371 -36.50 -11.37 3.29
CA ASP A 371 -37.73 -12.09 2.90
C ASP A 371 -37.99 -13.36 3.72
N VAL A 372 -36.91 -14.04 4.16
CA VAL A 372 -36.99 -15.25 4.98
C VAL A 372 -36.90 -14.98 6.48
N GLY A 373 -36.97 -13.71 6.89
CA GLY A 373 -36.95 -13.27 8.29
C GLY A 373 -35.59 -12.87 8.84
N GLY A 374 -34.55 -12.80 8.00
CA GLY A 374 -33.22 -12.35 8.40
C GLY A 374 -32.43 -13.38 9.22
N VAL A 375 -31.24 -12.97 9.66
CA VAL A 375 -30.34 -13.80 10.49
C VAL A 375 -30.94 -14.18 11.84
N GLU A 376 -31.94 -13.44 12.34
CA GLU A 376 -32.66 -13.80 13.57
C GLU A 376 -33.47 -15.09 13.42
N VAL A 377 -33.92 -15.40 12.19
CA VAL A 377 -34.69 -16.60 11.87
C VAL A 377 -33.80 -17.71 11.32
N VAL A 378 -32.88 -17.39 10.41
CA VAL A 378 -32.06 -18.43 9.75
C VAL A 378 -30.77 -18.77 10.50
N GLY A 379 -30.38 -17.95 11.47
CA GLY A 379 -29.17 -18.10 12.28
C GLY A 379 -27.90 -17.63 11.58
N TRP A 380 -26.76 -18.10 12.08
CA TRP A 380 -25.43 -17.70 11.60
C TRP A 380 -25.10 -18.31 10.23
N PRO A 381 -24.40 -17.57 9.34
CA PRO A 381 -23.87 -18.15 8.12
C PRO A 381 -22.79 -19.19 8.44
N LEU A 382 -22.70 -20.22 7.59
CA LEU A 382 -21.80 -21.37 7.75
C LEU A 382 -20.89 -21.58 6.54
N ALA A 383 -20.97 -20.70 5.54
CA ALA A 383 -20.17 -20.71 4.33
C ALA A 383 -20.25 -19.35 3.62
N GLU A 384 -19.25 -19.04 2.78
CA GLU A 384 -19.31 -17.94 1.83
C GLU A 384 -20.53 -18.06 0.89
N PRO A 385 -21.08 -16.94 0.38
CA PRO A 385 -22.17 -16.95 -0.56
C PRO A 385 -21.67 -17.49 -1.91
N VAL A 386 -22.41 -18.43 -2.48
CA VAL A 386 -22.04 -19.13 -3.72
C VAL A 386 -23.03 -18.84 -4.84
N ARG A 387 -22.50 -18.61 -6.05
CA ARG A 387 -23.31 -18.48 -7.27
C ARG A 387 -23.19 -19.74 -8.12
N THR A 388 -24.29 -20.48 -8.28
CA THR A 388 -24.36 -21.70 -9.11
C THR A 388 -25.44 -21.54 -10.16
N GLY A 389 -25.11 -21.67 -11.45
CA GLY A 389 -26.10 -21.53 -12.53
C GLY A 389 -26.77 -20.15 -12.60
N GLY A 390 -26.09 -19.11 -12.11
CA GLY A 390 -26.65 -17.74 -12.01
C GLY A 390 -27.36 -17.45 -10.68
N THR A 391 -27.79 -18.49 -9.94
CA THR A 391 -28.48 -18.37 -8.66
C THR A 391 -27.52 -18.14 -7.50
N LEU A 392 -27.72 -17.06 -6.74
CA LEU A 392 -26.96 -16.77 -5.52
C LEU A 392 -27.61 -17.47 -4.31
N SER A 393 -26.81 -18.12 -3.48
CA SER A 393 -27.30 -18.75 -2.25
C SER A 393 -26.22 -18.79 -1.17
N GLN A 394 -26.64 -18.91 0.09
CA GLN A 394 -25.71 -19.05 1.22
C GLN A 394 -26.27 -20.02 2.25
N LEU A 395 -25.37 -20.77 2.90
CA LEU A 395 -25.72 -21.72 3.95
C LEU A 395 -25.72 -21.03 5.32
N TYR A 396 -26.76 -21.28 6.10
CA TYR A 396 -26.96 -20.81 7.46
C TYR A 396 -27.34 -21.97 8.38
N SER A 397 -27.40 -21.70 9.68
CA SER A 397 -27.75 -22.68 10.71
C SER A 397 -29.10 -23.38 10.47
N ALA A 398 -30.13 -22.65 10.02
CA ALA A 398 -31.47 -23.17 9.76
C ALA A 398 -31.69 -23.71 8.34
N GLY A 399 -30.76 -23.47 7.41
CA GLY A 399 -30.86 -23.97 6.04
C GLY A 399 -30.08 -23.14 5.03
N ARG A 400 -30.39 -23.30 3.75
CA ARG A 400 -29.80 -22.51 2.67
C ARG A 400 -30.79 -21.45 2.20
N VAL A 401 -30.42 -20.18 2.29
CA VAL A 401 -31.18 -19.07 1.69
C VAL A 401 -30.76 -18.94 0.24
N VAL A 402 -31.74 -18.89 -0.65
CA VAL A 402 -31.56 -18.82 -2.09
C VAL A 402 -32.25 -17.56 -2.61
N LYS A 403 -31.53 -16.76 -3.39
CA LYS A 403 -32.09 -15.62 -4.14
C LYS A 403 -32.64 -16.14 -5.47
N VAL A 404 -33.97 -16.08 -5.61
CA VAL A 404 -34.73 -16.56 -6.76
C VAL A 404 -35.28 -15.37 -7.56
N GLY A 405 -35.21 -15.44 -8.89
CA GLY A 405 -35.63 -14.32 -9.75
C GLY A 405 -34.78 -13.07 -9.52
N SER A 406 -35.42 -11.90 -9.45
CA SER A 406 -34.70 -10.64 -9.24
C SER A 406 -34.27 -10.43 -7.79
N GLU A 407 -35.11 -10.75 -6.80
CA GLU A 407 -34.83 -10.46 -5.37
C GLU A 407 -35.45 -11.44 -4.37
N GLN A 408 -36.32 -12.37 -4.80
CA GLN A 408 -37.12 -13.18 -3.85
C GLN A 408 -36.24 -14.11 -3.01
N GLY A 409 -36.43 -14.08 -1.70
CA GLY A 409 -35.81 -15.01 -0.77
C GLY A 409 -36.57 -16.31 -0.61
N VAL A 410 -35.86 -17.44 -0.73
CA VAL A 410 -36.41 -18.76 -0.41
C VAL A 410 -35.47 -19.54 0.50
N LEU A 411 -35.98 -20.01 1.64
CA LEU A 411 -35.24 -20.86 2.57
C LEU A 411 -35.47 -22.34 2.24
N ILE A 412 -34.40 -23.07 1.97
CA ILE A 412 -34.38 -24.53 1.95
C ILE A 412 -33.95 -25.02 3.34
N PRO A 413 -34.83 -25.65 4.14
CA PRO A 413 -34.50 -26.05 5.50
C PRO A 413 -33.32 -27.02 5.58
N THR A 414 -32.54 -26.97 6.66
CA THR A 414 -31.35 -27.82 6.86
C THR A 414 -31.63 -29.31 6.66
N ASP A 415 -32.76 -29.80 7.16
CA ASP A 415 -33.20 -31.20 7.00
C ASP A 415 -33.50 -31.61 5.54
N SER A 416 -33.72 -30.65 4.65
CA SER A 416 -34.03 -30.88 3.24
C SER A 416 -32.78 -30.83 2.35
N LEU A 417 -31.66 -30.29 2.86
CA LEU A 417 -30.41 -30.13 2.10
C LEU A 417 -29.82 -31.47 1.65
N LYS A 418 -29.94 -32.53 2.46
CA LYS A 418 -29.48 -33.87 2.08
C LYS A 418 -30.24 -34.41 0.87
N ALA A 419 -31.56 -34.24 0.85
CA ALA A 419 -32.42 -34.66 -0.24
C ALA A 419 -32.09 -33.90 -1.53
N LEU A 420 -31.89 -32.58 -1.44
CA LEU A 420 -31.47 -31.74 -2.56
C LEU A 420 -30.12 -32.19 -3.13
N ARG A 421 -29.13 -32.45 -2.28
CA ARG A 421 -27.80 -32.93 -2.71
C ARG A 421 -27.90 -34.28 -3.45
N LEU A 422 -28.71 -35.20 -2.94
CA LEU A 422 -28.94 -36.51 -3.58
C LEU A 422 -29.72 -36.40 -4.90
N ALA A 423 -30.45 -35.30 -5.11
CA ALA A 423 -31.10 -34.97 -6.38
C ALA A 423 -30.16 -34.26 -7.40
N GLY A 424 -28.89 -34.04 -7.03
CA GLY A 424 -27.90 -33.34 -7.87
C GLY A 424 -27.73 -31.86 -7.54
N GLY A 425 -28.28 -31.37 -6.43
CA GLY A 425 -28.25 -29.94 -6.09
C GLY A 425 -29.22 -29.11 -6.91
N MET A 426 -29.05 -27.79 -6.90
CA MET A 426 -29.88 -26.86 -7.71
C MET A 426 -29.61 -26.97 -9.21
N SER A 427 -28.50 -27.59 -9.62
CA SER A 427 -28.23 -27.96 -11.02
C SER A 427 -28.78 -29.35 -11.40
N GLY A 428 -29.36 -30.06 -10.43
CA GLY A 428 -29.98 -31.37 -10.61
C GLY A 428 -31.38 -31.28 -11.22
N TYR A 429 -32.11 -32.40 -11.19
CA TYR A 429 -33.43 -32.47 -11.82
C TYR A 429 -34.51 -31.64 -11.10
N LEU A 430 -34.27 -31.23 -9.84
CA LEU A 430 -35.20 -30.37 -9.12
C LEU A 430 -35.11 -28.91 -9.57
N GLY A 431 -33.93 -28.43 -9.98
CA GLY A 431 -33.71 -27.00 -10.22
C GLY A 431 -33.69 -26.15 -8.95
N VAL A 432 -34.05 -24.87 -9.11
CA VAL A 432 -34.08 -23.85 -8.05
C VAL A 432 -35.39 -23.95 -7.26
N PRO A 433 -35.42 -23.68 -5.93
CA PRO A 433 -36.69 -23.65 -5.19
C PRO A 433 -37.61 -22.51 -5.67
N THR A 434 -38.92 -22.73 -5.65
CA THR A 434 -39.92 -21.74 -6.07
C THR A 434 -40.78 -21.20 -4.92
N SER A 435 -40.70 -21.85 -3.74
CA SER A 435 -41.40 -21.41 -2.53
C SER A 435 -40.64 -21.81 -1.28
N ASN A 436 -40.94 -21.13 -0.16
CA ASN A 436 -40.58 -21.64 1.16
C ASN A 436 -41.23 -23.01 1.42
N ALA A 437 -40.61 -23.79 2.30
CA ALA A 437 -41.21 -25.04 2.77
C ALA A 437 -42.50 -24.75 3.53
N MET A 438 -43.56 -25.50 3.22
CA MET A 438 -44.85 -25.40 3.87
C MET A 438 -45.16 -26.67 4.65
N GLU A 439 -45.96 -26.55 5.71
CA GLU A 439 -46.45 -27.70 6.46
C GLU A 439 -47.18 -28.69 5.53
N TYR A 440 -46.93 -29.98 5.72
CA TYR A 440 -47.58 -31.05 5.00
C TYR A 440 -48.01 -32.14 5.98
N LYS A 441 -49.32 -32.41 6.08
CA LYS A 441 -49.89 -33.32 7.09
C LYS A 441 -50.21 -34.69 6.50
N GLY A 442 -49.64 -35.73 7.10
CA GLY A 442 -49.88 -37.13 6.74
C GLY A 442 -51.18 -37.70 7.32
N LYS A 443 -51.57 -38.90 6.86
CA LYS A 443 -52.74 -39.63 7.43
C LYS A 443 -52.55 -39.98 8.90
N ASP A 444 -51.30 -40.22 9.29
CA ASP A 444 -50.83 -40.53 10.64
C ASP A 444 -50.86 -39.32 11.59
N GLY A 445 -51.22 -38.14 11.10
CA GLY A 445 -51.21 -36.90 11.88
C GLY A 445 -49.83 -36.27 12.01
N TYR A 446 -48.77 -36.90 11.48
CA TYR A 446 -47.43 -36.34 11.46
C TYR A 446 -47.41 -35.04 10.65
N LEU A 447 -46.79 -34.02 11.22
CA LEU A 447 -46.57 -32.73 10.58
C LEU A 447 -45.18 -32.73 9.96
N GLY A 448 -45.14 -33.04 8.67
CA GLY A 448 -43.95 -32.90 7.85
C GLY A 448 -43.93 -31.57 7.11
N SER A 449 -43.11 -31.50 6.06
CA SER A 449 -43.07 -30.35 5.16
C SER A 449 -43.03 -30.79 3.71
N LYS A 450 -43.43 -29.88 2.82
CA LYS A 450 -43.19 -29.98 1.39
C LYS A 450 -42.61 -28.67 0.88
N GLN A 451 -41.69 -28.74 -0.07
CA GLN A 451 -41.11 -27.57 -0.71
C GLN A 451 -41.07 -27.77 -2.22
N ALA A 452 -41.60 -26.79 -2.95
CA ALA A 452 -41.63 -26.80 -4.40
C ALA A 452 -40.32 -26.28 -5.01
N PHE A 453 -39.92 -26.90 -6.11
CA PHE A 453 -38.79 -26.57 -6.96
C PHE A 453 -39.28 -26.55 -8.42
N GLU A 454 -38.47 -26.02 -9.35
CA GLU A 454 -38.83 -25.90 -10.77
C GLU A 454 -39.19 -27.23 -11.45
N GLY A 455 -38.54 -28.33 -11.07
CA GLY A 455 -38.71 -29.66 -11.66
C GLY A 455 -39.18 -30.74 -10.66
N GLY A 456 -39.69 -30.34 -9.49
CA GLY A 456 -40.16 -31.30 -8.50
C GLY A 456 -40.48 -30.73 -7.13
N THR A 457 -40.65 -31.62 -6.17
CA THR A 457 -40.97 -31.30 -4.77
C THR A 457 -40.10 -32.12 -3.83
N ILE A 458 -39.54 -31.50 -2.80
CA ILE A 458 -38.98 -32.22 -1.65
C ILE A 458 -40.08 -32.40 -0.61
N VAL A 459 -40.26 -33.62 -0.12
CA VAL A 459 -41.23 -33.94 0.93
C VAL A 459 -40.49 -34.52 2.13
N ARG A 460 -40.67 -33.90 3.29
CA ARG A 460 -40.19 -34.40 4.58
C ARG A 460 -41.31 -35.13 5.30
N GLY A 461 -41.08 -36.40 5.58
CA GLY A 461 -41.95 -37.22 6.42
C GLY A 461 -41.24 -37.66 7.70
N PRO A 462 -41.83 -38.62 8.43
CA PRO A 462 -41.27 -39.14 9.68
C PRO A 462 -39.86 -39.75 9.55
N ALA A 463 -39.51 -40.26 8.36
CA ALA A 463 -38.25 -40.97 8.14
C ALA A 463 -37.10 -40.03 7.78
N ASP A 464 -37.29 -39.19 6.75
CA ASP A 464 -36.31 -38.21 6.26
C ASP A 464 -37.01 -37.28 5.24
N ALA A 465 -36.26 -36.36 4.64
CA ALA A 465 -36.65 -35.63 3.43
C ALA A 465 -36.27 -36.41 2.16
N PHE A 466 -37.17 -36.44 1.18
CA PHE A 466 -36.94 -37.09 -0.11
C PHE A 466 -37.39 -36.21 -1.27
N ALA A 467 -36.50 -36.07 -2.26
CA ALA A 467 -36.76 -35.36 -3.50
C ALA A 467 -37.62 -36.20 -4.46
N MET A 468 -38.58 -35.57 -5.12
CA MET A 468 -39.52 -36.19 -6.04
C MET A 468 -39.67 -35.32 -7.29
N PRO A 469 -39.36 -35.81 -8.50
CA PRO A 469 -39.60 -35.06 -9.74
C PRO A 469 -41.10 -34.89 -9.99
N ASP A 470 -41.50 -33.89 -10.77
CA ASP A 470 -42.92 -33.54 -11.00
C ASP A 470 -43.77 -34.73 -11.44
N ALA A 471 -43.30 -35.54 -12.38
CA ALA A 471 -44.02 -36.73 -12.84
C ALA A 471 -44.37 -37.70 -11.70
N LEU A 472 -43.47 -37.87 -10.71
CA LEU A 472 -43.74 -38.70 -9.53
C LEU A 472 -44.65 -37.97 -8.54
N TRP A 473 -44.45 -36.67 -8.36
CA TRP A 473 -45.25 -35.84 -7.46
C TRP A 473 -46.72 -35.79 -7.88
N ASP A 474 -46.99 -35.58 -9.16
CA ASP A 474 -48.34 -35.59 -9.72
C ASP A 474 -49.01 -36.95 -9.56
N ALA A 475 -48.28 -38.03 -9.88
CA ALA A 475 -48.78 -39.39 -9.69
C ALA A 475 -49.07 -39.69 -8.21
N TYR A 476 -48.23 -39.21 -7.30
CA TYR A 476 -48.42 -39.35 -5.86
C TYR A 476 -49.64 -38.57 -5.36
N LEU A 477 -49.86 -37.34 -5.85
CA LEU A 477 -51.03 -36.53 -5.52
C LEU A 477 -52.34 -37.13 -6.03
N THR A 478 -52.36 -37.79 -7.21
CA THR A 478 -53.57 -38.51 -7.69
C THR A 478 -53.98 -39.66 -6.76
N LYS A 479 -53.09 -40.08 -5.87
CA LYS A 479 -53.30 -41.14 -4.88
C LYS A 479 -53.44 -40.57 -3.47
N ASN A 480 -53.76 -39.28 -3.36
CA ASN A 480 -53.97 -38.52 -2.12
C ASN A 480 -52.69 -38.30 -1.29
N GLY A 481 -51.51 -38.34 -1.94
CA GLY A 481 -50.22 -38.03 -1.33
C GLY A 481 -49.95 -38.78 -0.01
N ALA A 482 -49.44 -38.07 1.01
CA ALA A 482 -49.13 -38.65 2.32
C ALA A 482 -50.37 -39.09 3.11
N LYS A 483 -51.56 -38.62 2.70
CA LYS A 483 -52.85 -39.09 3.22
C LYS A 483 -53.35 -40.35 2.52
N GLY A 484 -52.68 -40.73 1.44
CA GLY A 484 -53.03 -41.79 0.51
C GLY A 484 -52.63 -43.19 0.94
N LYS A 485 -52.87 -44.15 0.02
CA LYS A 485 -52.57 -45.57 0.25
C LYS A 485 -51.07 -45.86 0.38
N TYR A 486 -50.22 -45.05 -0.24
CA TYR A 486 -48.76 -45.24 -0.24
C TYR A 486 -48.08 -44.70 1.03
N GLY A 487 -48.67 -43.71 1.71
CA GLY A 487 -48.06 -43.02 2.85
C GLY A 487 -46.86 -42.17 2.43
N TRP A 488 -45.99 -41.83 3.38
CA TRP A 488 -44.83 -40.97 3.17
C TRP A 488 -43.76 -41.60 2.26
N PRO A 489 -42.96 -40.81 1.52
CA PRO A 489 -41.77 -41.31 0.85
C PRO A 489 -40.74 -41.83 1.86
N VAL A 490 -40.04 -42.90 1.51
CA VAL A 490 -39.01 -43.54 2.36
C VAL A 490 -37.70 -43.80 1.61
N GLY A 491 -37.59 -43.35 0.36
CA GLY A 491 -36.41 -43.52 -0.46
C GLY A 491 -36.31 -42.48 -1.56
N ASN A 492 -35.11 -42.28 -2.08
CA ASN A 492 -34.86 -41.34 -3.18
C ASN A 492 -35.52 -41.81 -4.48
N ALA A 493 -35.96 -40.86 -5.31
CA ALA A 493 -36.38 -41.14 -6.67
C ALA A 493 -35.18 -41.67 -7.47
N LYS A 494 -35.36 -42.81 -8.14
CA LYS A 494 -34.37 -43.41 -9.05
C LYS A 494 -34.86 -43.23 -10.48
N SER A 495 -33.97 -42.79 -11.37
CA SER A 495 -34.26 -42.72 -12.80
C SER A 495 -33.61 -43.85 -13.58
N THR A 496 -34.27 -44.23 -14.66
CA THR A 496 -33.71 -44.94 -15.81
C THR A 496 -33.86 -44.04 -17.03
N SER A 497 -33.50 -44.52 -18.23
CA SER A 497 -33.75 -43.79 -19.47
C SER A 497 -35.24 -43.60 -19.79
N ARG A 498 -36.15 -44.36 -19.17
CA ARG A 498 -37.59 -44.32 -19.49
C ARG A 498 -38.51 -44.02 -18.31
N TYR A 499 -38.05 -44.22 -17.08
CA TYR A 499 -38.92 -44.18 -15.91
C TYR A 499 -38.25 -43.55 -14.71
N TRP A 500 -39.07 -42.92 -13.88
CA TRP A 500 -38.80 -42.65 -12.48
C TRP A 500 -39.46 -43.71 -11.59
N THR A 501 -38.81 -44.09 -10.50
CA THR A 501 -39.37 -44.99 -9.48
C THR A 501 -38.99 -44.50 -8.09
N GLN A 502 -39.94 -44.49 -7.16
CA GLN A 502 -39.71 -44.09 -5.76
C GLN A 502 -40.46 -44.99 -4.79
N SER A 503 -39.82 -45.24 -3.64
CA SER A 503 -40.37 -46.07 -2.56
C SER A 503 -41.07 -45.20 -1.51
N PHE A 504 -42.20 -45.72 -1.01
CA PHE A 504 -43.05 -45.15 0.00
C PHE A 504 -43.28 -46.17 1.11
N GLN A 505 -43.80 -45.74 2.26
CA GLN A 505 -44.07 -46.60 3.42
C GLN A 505 -44.85 -47.88 3.06
N ARG A 506 -45.75 -47.80 2.07
CA ARG A 506 -46.66 -48.89 1.69
C ARG A 506 -46.64 -49.17 0.18
N GLY A 507 -45.46 -49.16 -0.43
CA GLY A 507 -45.26 -49.60 -1.81
C GLY A 507 -44.35 -48.68 -2.62
N SER A 508 -44.42 -48.76 -3.93
CA SER A 508 -43.63 -47.93 -4.84
C SER A 508 -44.50 -47.34 -5.94
N ILE A 509 -44.13 -46.15 -6.43
CA ILE A 509 -44.71 -45.52 -7.62
C ILE A 509 -43.65 -45.55 -8.71
N ARG A 510 -44.05 -45.92 -9.93
CA ARG A 510 -43.24 -45.86 -11.16
C ARG A 510 -44.00 -45.07 -12.22
N VAL A 511 -43.35 -44.08 -12.81
CA VAL A 511 -43.92 -43.19 -13.85
C VAL A 511 -42.94 -43.04 -15.01
N SER A 512 -43.44 -42.72 -16.20
CA SER A 512 -42.58 -42.36 -17.33
C SER A 512 -41.81 -41.07 -17.02
N ARG A 513 -40.55 -41.02 -17.48
CA ARG A 513 -39.70 -39.83 -17.37
C ARG A 513 -39.98 -38.82 -18.46
#